data_AF-A0A1W9PS74-F1
#
_entry.id   AF-A0A1W9PS74-F1
#
_cell.length_a   1.000
_cell.length_b   1.000
_cell.length_c   1.000
_cell.angle_alpha   90.00
_cell.angle_beta   90.00
_cell.angle_gamma   90.00
#
_symmetry.space_group_name_H-M   'P 1'
#
loop_
_entity.id
_entity.type
_entity.pdbx_description
1 polymer ?
#
loop_
_entity_poly.entity_id
_entity_poly.type
_entity_poly.pdbx_seq_one_letter_code
_entity_poly.pdbx_strand_id
1 'polypeptide(L)'
;MPDKDINQNTTQEDIYKVDHAEEMHLDDARRVKVLSPGMLVFKRFIRNKLAVVGFVILLFMFTFSFLGPFFSPFGQTEVFKGVGTMSKDYAGATYNEELRYTIADGAEFGSSQRTQFLLALGENNETFTCDDQTYYYVNIDDNTYRIMQLEPVAEVILKGFNSLTDDVVPDELITAYKTAEEKGVNSFELDGIFYRITKKNKASIISIEIDVALATLDVYDAYNESDKLMVSSFDFRLASSLALAQNSETFTVGNQTYSIRNGEGQVTILDSAGNEYAEISAIIVNPLDQSVFLTVGYKSTIRQMIINRQSRFSYTHENGETIEYTIARVNKTYNIKKETPIEMIRLFENPSAEHPLGLDNNGMDVMTRLMHGGRVSLLVGFIVIFIEVFIGIIVGGVSGYFGGWVSRRIFKHLIPNVMPILIVQATAGLGGIIITEATLGFLGLGVKYPLASWGSIINVASDAFIMTSYWFMWIPAGMLILLTVLGFNFVGDGLRDAYDPKMKR
;
A
#
# COMPACT_ATOMS: atom_id res chain seq x y z
N MET A 1 -99.60 11.77 -50.70
CA MET A 1 -99.64 12.60 -51.92
C MET A 1 -101.04 13.19 -52.03
N PRO A 2 -101.22 14.44 -52.46
CA PRO A 2 -100.38 15.62 -52.24
C PRO A 2 -101.23 16.90 -51.97
N ASP A 3 -100.52 18.03 -51.82
CA ASP A 3 -100.82 19.35 -52.42
C ASP A 3 -102.13 20.07 -52.00
N LYS A 4 -102.24 21.38 -51.77
CA LYS A 4 -101.49 22.62 -52.10
C LYS A 4 -102.55 23.73 -51.92
N ASP A 5 -102.35 25.04 -51.82
CA ASP A 5 -101.22 25.95 -51.72
C ASP A 5 -101.87 27.37 -51.62
N ILE A 6 -101.20 28.28 -50.90
CA ILE A 6 -101.07 29.76 -51.09
C ILE A 6 -102.25 30.75 -50.96
N ASN A 7 -102.11 31.59 -49.90
CA ASN A 7 -101.99 33.06 -49.84
C ASN A 7 -103.16 34.00 -50.26
N GLN A 8 -103.54 34.92 -49.36
CA GLN A 8 -102.94 36.28 -49.26
C GLN A 8 -103.53 37.10 -48.08
N ASN A 9 -102.64 37.81 -47.38
CA ASN A 9 -102.79 39.08 -46.65
C ASN A 9 -103.97 39.28 -45.68
N THR A 10 -103.66 39.50 -44.39
CA THR A 10 -103.81 40.80 -43.68
C THR A 10 -103.17 40.71 -42.28
N THR A 11 -102.31 41.68 -41.99
CA THR A 11 -101.50 42.03 -40.79
C THR A 11 -101.91 41.42 -39.43
N GLN A 12 -100.99 40.71 -38.74
CA GLN A 12 -101.27 39.99 -37.48
C GLN A 12 -100.15 40.11 -36.41
N GLU A 13 -100.55 40.67 -35.26
CA GLU A 13 -100.22 40.36 -33.85
C GLU A 13 -98.77 40.07 -33.40
N ASP A 14 -98.15 41.05 -32.75
CA ASP A 14 -97.01 40.88 -31.84
C ASP A 14 -97.48 40.90 -30.36
N ILE A 15 -97.52 39.70 -29.78
CA ILE A 15 -97.15 39.28 -28.40
C ILE A 15 -97.53 40.22 -27.23
N TYR A 16 -98.51 39.77 -26.42
CA TYR A 16 -98.83 40.37 -25.11
C TYR A 16 -97.71 40.15 -24.07
N LYS A 17 -97.24 41.28 -23.53
CA LYS A 17 -96.36 41.44 -22.36
C LYS A 17 -96.99 40.90 -21.07
N VAL A 18 -96.19 40.19 -20.29
CA VAL A 18 -96.28 40.16 -18.82
C VAL A 18 -95.01 40.85 -18.31
N ASP A 19 -95.17 42.06 -17.77
CA ASP A 19 -94.11 42.85 -17.14
C ASP A 19 -94.69 43.33 -15.81
N HIS A 20 -94.20 42.83 -14.67
CA HIS A 20 -94.12 43.60 -13.43
C HIS A 20 -93.22 42.89 -12.39
N ALA A 21 -92.08 43.55 -12.14
CA ALA A 21 -91.41 43.73 -10.86
C ALA A 21 -90.95 42.48 -10.07
N GLU A 22 -89.73 42.02 -10.36
CA GLU A 22 -88.83 41.48 -9.33
C GLU A 22 -87.78 42.54 -8.97
N GLU A 23 -87.63 42.79 -7.68
CA GLU A 23 -86.76 43.78 -7.09
C GLU A 23 -85.28 43.50 -7.42
N MET A 24 -84.63 44.46 -8.08
CA MET A 24 -83.17 44.49 -8.19
C MET A 24 -82.56 44.70 -6.80
N HIS A 25 -82.10 43.61 -6.18
CA HIS A 25 -81.23 43.70 -5.01
C HIS A 25 -79.88 44.33 -5.40
N LEU A 26 -79.56 45.44 -4.74
CA LEU A 26 -78.31 46.21 -4.85
C LEU A 26 -77.06 45.46 -4.30
N ASP A 27 -77.02 44.13 -4.35
CA ASP A 27 -75.89 43.33 -3.86
C ASP A 27 -75.01 42.71 -4.96
N ASP A 28 -75.41 42.76 -6.23
CA ASP A 28 -74.64 42.18 -7.34
C ASP A 28 -73.59 43.13 -7.97
N ALA A 29 -73.36 44.30 -7.38
CA ALA A 29 -72.38 45.25 -7.87
C ALA A 29 -70.94 45.04 -7.34
N ARG A 30 -70.66 44.13 -6.39
CA ARG A 30 -69.29 43.90 -5.89
C ARG A 30 -69.01 42.50 -5.31
N ARG A 31 -68.46 41.59 -6.13
CA ARG A 31 -67.30 40.75 -5.74
C ARG A 31 -66.42 40.38 -6.95
N VAL A 32 -65.95 41.38 -7.70
CA VAL A 32 -64.66 41.20 -8.38
C VAL A 32 -63.60 41.18 -7.28
N LYS A 33 -63.13 40.00 -6.91
CA LYS A 33 -61.96 39.88 -6.02
C LYS A 33 -60.79 40.48 -6.80
N VAL A 34 -60.53 41.78 -6.62
CA VAL A 34 -59.38 42.46 -7.20
C VAL A 34 -58.17 41.80 -6.54
N LEU A 35 -57.61 40.80 -7.24
CA LEU A 35 -56.43 40.09 -6.79
C LEU A 35 -55.33 41.12 -6.57
N SER A 36 -54.62 41.04 -5.44
CA SER A 36 -53.49 41.92 -5.20
C SER A 36 -52.46 41.76 -6.35
N PRO A 37 -51.69 42.81 -6.69
CA PRO A 37 -50.67 42.72 -7.74
C PRO A 37 -49.73 41.50 -7.58
N GLY A 38 -49.35 41.17 -6.34
CA GLY A 38 -48.55 39.97 -6.05
C GLY A 38 -49.29 38.65 -6.30
N MET A 39 -50.58 38.56 -5.96
CA MET A 39 -51.38 37.36 -6.21
C MET A 39 -51.64 37.13 -7.71
N LEU A 40 -51.72 38.21 -8.50
CA LEU A 40 -51.78 38.14 -9.97
C LEU A 40 -50.48 37.56 -10.56
N VAL A 41 -49.32 38.04 -10.09
CA VAL A 41 -47.99 37.53 -10.48
C VAL A 41 -47.87 36.06 -10.10
N PHE A 42 -48.22 35.68 -8.86
CA PHE A 42 -48.18 34.28 -8.41
C PHE A 42 -49.07 33.36 -9.24
N LYS A 43 -50.31 33.77 -9.55
CA LYS A 43 -51.22 32.99 -10.41
C LYS A 43 -50.67 32.84 -11.84
N ARG A 44 -50.00 33.87 -12.36
CA ARG A 44 -49.34 33.82 -13.69
C ARG A 44 -48.13 32.88 -13.66
N PHE A 45 -47.33 32.93 -12.60
CA PHE A 45 -46.17 32.07 -12.39
C PHE A 45 -46.57 30.58 -12.36
N ILE A 46 -47.57 30.20 -11.55
CA ILE A 46 -48.05 28.80 -11.46
C ILE A 46 -48.68 28.31 -12.76
N ARG A 47 -49.18 29.22 -13.62
CA ARG A 47 -49.71 28.85 -14.94
C ARG A 47 -48.61 28.53 -15.95
N ASN A 48 -47.38 29.01 -15.73
CA ASN A 48 -46.24 28.68 -16.59
C ASN A 48 -45.68 27.30 -16.19
N LYS A 49 -45.83 26.31 -17.08
CA LYS A 49 -45.36 24.93 -16.83
C LYS A 49 -43.85 24.86 -16.59
N LEU A 50 -43.05 25.63 -17.34
CA LEU A 50 -41.59 25.64 -17.17
C LEU A 50 -41.20 26.21 -15.81
N ALA A 51 -41.86 27.30 -15.38
CA ALA A 51 -41.63 27.92 -14.08
C ALA A 51 -41.93 26.98 -12.91
N VAL A 52 -43.04 26.23 -13.00
CA VAL A 52 -43.42 25.22 -12.01
C VAL A 52 -42.41 24.08 -11.98
N VAL A 53 -41.97 23.58 -13.14
CA VAL A 53 -40.92 22.55 -13.22
C VAL A 53 -39.62 23.03 -12.58
N GLY A 54 -39.17 24.25 -12.91
CA GLY A 54 -37.97 24.83 -12.30
C GLY A 54 -38.08 24.95 -10.79
N PHE A 55 -39.24 25.40 -10.29
CA PHE A 55 -39.51 25.49 -8.85
C PHE A 55 -39.47 24.12 -8.16
N VAL A 56 -40.06 23.07 -8.77
CA VAL A 56 -40.01 21.71 -8.24
C VAL A 56 -38.58 21.16 -8.22
N ILE A 57 -37.79 21.42 -9.26
CA ILE A 57 -36.37 21.04 -9.30
C ILE A 57 -35.61 21.69 -8.14
N LEU A 58 -35.77 23.01 -7.95
CA LEU A 58 -35.09 23.72 -6.86
C LEU A 58 -35.53 23.25 -5.48
N LEU A 59 -36.82 22.94 -5.30
CA LEU A 59 -37.32 22.37 -4.05
C LEU A 59 -36.71 21.00 -3.77
N PHE A 60 -36.61 20.15 -4.80
CA PHE A 60 -35.94 18.86 -4.70
C PHE A 60 -34.45 19.02 -4.40
N MET A 61 -33.73 19.92 -5.10
CA MET A 61 -32.32 20.21 -4.85
C MET A 61 -32.06 20.73 -3.45
N PHE A 62 -32.91 21.63 -2.95
CA PHE A 62 -32.82 22.14 -1.59
C PHE A 62 -33.05 21.03 -0.57
N THR A 63 -34.08 20.20 -0.77
CA THR A 63 -34.38 19.05 0.09
C THR A 63 -33.22 18.04 0.08
N PHE A 64 -32.73 17.65 -1.10
CA PHE A 64 -31.60 16.74 -1.26
C PHE A 64 -30.33 17.27 -0.57
N SER A 65 -30.06 18.57 -0.68
CA SER A 65 -28.83 19.17 -0.16
C SER A 65 -28.88 19.47 1.35
N PHE A 66 -30.03 19.91 1.87
CA PHE A 66 -30.15 20.33 3.27
C PHE A 66 -30.75 19.27 4.18
N LEU A 67 -31.71 18.48 3.68
CA LEU A 67 -32.35 17.40 4.43
C LEU A 67 -31.69 16.04 4.16
N GLY A 68 -31.16 15.81 2.95
CA GLY A 68 -30.47 14.58 2.58
C GLY A 68 -29.36 14.14 3.55
N PRO A 69 -28.47 15.05 4.03
CA PRO A 69 -27.44 14.69 4.99
C PRO A 69 -27.95 14.06 6.29
N PHE A 70 -29.20 14.35 6.71
CA PHE A 70 -29.80 13.73 7.91
C PHE A 70 -30.24 12.28 7.70
N PHE A 71 -30.42 11.88 6.44
CA PHE A 71 -30.79 10.51 6.06
C PHE A 71 -29.57 9.67 5.64
N SER A 72 -28.40 10.29 5.44
CA SER A 72 -27.19 9.53 5.21
C SER A 72 -26.70 8.90 6.52
N PRO A 73 -26.37 7.60 6.54
CA PRO A 73 -25.79 6.95 7.70
C PRO A 73 -24.33 7.37 7.96
N PHE A 74 -23.69 8.05 7.02
CA PHE A 74 -22.24 8.32 7.03
C PHE A 74 -21.91 9.80 7.22
N GLY A 75 -20.73 10.07 7.79
CA GLY A 75 -20.17 11.42 7.84
C GLY A 75 -19.63 11.90 6.49
N GLN A 76 -19.67 13.21 6.23
CA GLN A 76 -19.11 13.80 5.01
C GLN A 76 -17.62 13.44 4.77
N THR A 77 -16.86 13.26 5.84
CA THR A 77 -15.41 13.01 5.80
C THR A 77 -15.04 11.62 6.32
N GLU A 78 -16.01 10.71 6.41
CA GLU A 78 -15.79 9.35 6.91
C GLU A 78 -15.11 8.49 5.84
N VAL A 79 -13.97 7.91 6.21
CA VAL A 79 -13.14 7.10 5.30
C VAL A 79 -13.32 5.62 5.61
N PHE A 80 -13.77 4.87 4.61
CA PHE A 80 -13.99 3.44 4.72
C PHE A 80 -12.70 2.66 4.45
N LYS A 81 -12.38 1.76 5.37
CA LYS A 81 -11.23 0.86 5.27
C LYS A 81 -11.67 -0.57 5.00
N GLY A 82 -10.78 -1.35 4.41
CA GLY A 82 -10.91 -2.78 4.19
C GLY A 82 -9.62 -3.50 4.55
N VAL A 83 -9.68 -4.83 4.55
CA VAL A 83 -8.50 -5.66 4.76
C VAL A 83 -7.99 -6.09 3.40
N GLY A 84 -6.77 -5.68 3.05
CA GLY A 84 -6.03 -6.20 1.91
C GLY A 84 -4.87 -7.07 2.38
N THR A 85 -4.23 -7.79 1.46
CA THR A 85 -2.96 -8.45 1.74
C THR A 85 -1.84 -7.73 1.00
N MET A 86 -0.69 -7.61 1.65
CA MET A 86 0.53 -7.14 1.00
C MET A 86 1.64 -8.16 1.26
N SER A 87 2.27 -8.58 0.16
CA SER A 87 3.47 -9.40 0.20
C SER A 87 4.63 -8.57 0.74
N LYS A 88 5.07 -8.86 1.96
CA LYS A 88 6.24 -8.22 2.58
C LYS A 88 7.38 -9.20 2.67
N ASP A 89 8.59 -8.74 2.36
CA ASP A 89 9.79 -9.53 2.60
C ASP A 89 9.96 -9.75 4.10
N TYR A 90 10.23 -10.99 4.51
CA TYR A 90 10.33 -11.43 5.91
C TYR A 90 11.72 -11.97 6.25
N ALA A 91 12.28 -12.80 5.37
CA ALA A 91 13.62 -13.36 5.51
C ALA A 91 14.35 -13.38 4.18
N GLY A 92 15.68 -13.43 4.23
CA GLY A 92 16.55 -13.60 3.09
C GLY A 92 17.35 -14.90 3.21
N ALA A 93 17.51 -15.60 2.10
CA ALA A 93 18.35 -16.79 2.02
C ALA A 93 19.34 -16.70 0.85
N THR A 94 20.55 -17.23 1.03
CA THR A 94 21.58 -17.24 -0.01
C THR A 94 22.53 -18.42 0.17
N TYR A 95 23.10 -18.91 -0.93
CA TYR A 95 24.16 -19.91 -0.87
C TYR A 95 25.43 -19.24 -0.35
N ASN A 96 26.07 -19.87 0.63
CA ASN A 96 27.34 -19.40 1.14
C ASN A 96 28.43 -19.69 0.10
N GLU A 97 29.08 -18.63 -0.38
CA GLU A 97 30.19 -18.71 -1.34
C GLU A 97 31.54 -18.37 -0.68
N GLU A 98 31.54 -18.03 0.61
CA GLU A 98 32.73 -17.60 1.37
C GLU A 98 33.08 -18.59 2.48
N LEU A 99 34.37 -18.89 2.62
CA LEU A 99 34.88 -19.78 3.67
C LEU A 99 34.77 -19.11 5.04
N ARG A 100 34.17 -19.85 5.98
CA ARG A 100 34.03 -19.47 7.38
C ARG A 100 35.09 -20.17 8.20
N TYR A 101 35.81 -19.40 9.01
CA TYR A 101 36.91 -19.90 9.83
C TYR A 101 36.45 -20.11 11.27
N THR A 102 36.73 -21.30 11.80
CA THR A 102 36.59 -21.66 13.22
C THR A 102 37.99 -21.86 13.76
N ILE A 103 38.40 -21.10 14.77
CA ILE A 103 39.77 -21.14 15.31
C ILE A 103 39.81 -22.19 16.42
N ALA A 104 40.88 -22.99 16.45
CA ALA A 104 41.12 -23.97 17.51
C ALA A 104 41.41 -23.27 18.85
N ASP A 105 41.11 -23.95 19.95
CA ASP A 105 41.28 -23.38 21.29
C ASP A 105 42.75 -23.05 21.56
N GLY A 106 43.02 -21.80 21.94
CA GLY A 106 44.38 -21.31 22.22
C GLY A 106 45.21 -20.96 20.98
N ALA A 107 44.66 -21.10 19.78
CA ALA A 107 45.35 -20.79 18.52
C ALA A 107 45.03 -19.38 17.99
N GLU A 108 45.87 -18.85 17.11
CA GLU A 108 45.64 -17.58 16.42
C GLU A 108 45.62 -17.79 14.90
N PHE A 109 44.50 -17.41 14.25
CA PHE A 109 44.37 -17.47 12.80
C PHE A 109 43.65 -16.23 12.25
N GLY A 110 44.45 -15.18 12.06
CA GLY A 110 44.02 -13.84 11.70
C GLY A 110 43.84 -13.61 10.18
N SER A 111 43.69 -12.34 9.80
CA SER A 111 43.47 -11.95 8.41
C SER A 111 44.64 -12.31 7.49
N SER A 112 45.88 -12.13 7.95
CA SER A 112 47.08 -12.40 7.16
C SER A 112 47.20 -13.88 6.80
N GLN A 113 47.02 -14.77 7.79
CA GLN A 113 47.05 -16.21 7.59
C GLN A 113 45.91 -16.66 6.66
N ARG A 114 44.70 -16.11 6.79
CA ARG A 114 43.57 -16.39 5.89
C ARG A 114 43.86 -16.00 4.46
N THR A 115 44.47 -14.83 4.23
CA THR A 115 44.85 -14.39 2.88
C THR A 115 45.89 -15.33 2.26
N GLN A 116 46.92 -15.72 3.01
CA GLN A 116 47.94 -16.66 2.52
C GLN A 116 47.35 -18.05 2.25
N PHE A 117 46.45 -18.51 3.12
CA PHE A 117 45.71 -19.76 2.90
C PHE A 117 44.88 -19.72 1.61
N LEU A 118 44.11 -18.65 1.36
CA LEU A 118 43.32 -18.53 0.14
C LEU A 118 44.18 -18.48 -1.12
N LEU A 119 45.35 -17.83 -1.06
CA LEU A 119 46.32 -17.84 -2.16
C LEU A 119 46.84 -19.26 -2.42
N ALA A 120 47.24 -19.96 -1.37
CA ALA A 120 47.73 -21.33 -1.43
C ALA A 120 46.66 -22.30 -1.98
N LEU A 121 45.41 -22.13 -1.56
CA LEU A 121 44.26 -22.87 -2.06
C LEU A 121 44.03 -22.62 -3.56
N GLY A 122 44.14 -21.38 -4.02
CA GLY A 122 44.03 -21.02 -5.44
C GLY A 122 45.17 -21.58 -6.31
N GLU A 123 46.36 -21.75 -5.73
CA GLU A 123 47.53 -22.33 -6.40
C GLU A 123 47.58 -23.87 -6.31
N ASN A 124 46.65 -24.51 -5.60
CA ASN A 124 46.69 -25.92 -5.23
C ASN A 124 47.99 -26.32 -4.50
N ASN A 125 48.48 -25.43 -3.64
CA ASN A 125 49.65 -25.68 -2.82
C ASN A 125 49.22 -25.92 -1.36
N GLU A 126 49.32 -27.17 -0.90
CA GLU A 126 48.87 -27.58 0.43
C GLU A 126 49.67 -26.94 1.59
N THR A 127 50.83 -26.36 1.30
CA THR A 127 51.72 -25.73 2.30
C THR A 127 51.89 -24.24 2.00
N PHE A 128 51.78 -23.41 3.03
CA PHE A 128 51.99 -21.96 2.93
C PHE A 128 52.70 -21.40 4.15
N THR A 129 53.27 -20.20 4.03
CA THR A 129 54.04 -19.56 5.09
C THR A 129 53.50 -18.17 5.39
N CYS A 130 53.36 -17.84 6.67
CA CYS A 130 52.98 -16.51 7.14
C CYS A 130 53.80 -16.17 8.39
N ASP A 131 54.42 -15.00 8.44
CA ASP A 131 55.19 -14.50 9.60
C ASP A 131 56.20 -15.53 10.16
N ASP A 132 57.00 -16.13 9.26
CA ASP A 132 57.99 -17.20 9.53
C ASP A 132 57.43 -18.53 10.05
N GLN A 133 56.11 -18.64 10.24
CA GLN A 133 55.44 -19.90 10.54
C GLN A 133 54.99 -20.61 9.26
N THR A 134 55.09 -21.94 9.26
CA THR A 134 54.64 -22.79 8.16
C THR A 134 53.32 -23.43 8.53
N TYR A 135 52.39 -23.42 7.59
CA TYR A 135 51.06 -23.99 7.72
C TYR A 135 50.84 -25.03 6.63
N TYR A 136 50.00 -25.99 6.95
CA TYR A 136 49.56 -27.05 6.04
C TYR A 136 48.05 -27.18 6.13
N TYR A 137 47.37 -27.35 5.00
CA TYR A 137 45.95 -27.64 5.00
C TYR A 137 45.65 -28.99 4.35
N VAL A 138 44.60 -29.63 4.84
CA VAL A 138 44.02 -30.86 4.28
C VAL A 138 42.58 -30.60 3.91
N ASN A 139 42.18 -31.07 2.74
CA ASN A 139 40.78 -31.13 2.35
C ASN A 139 40.10 -32.31 3.07
N ILE A 140 39.08 -32.01 3.88
CA ILE A 140 38.23 -33.03 4.51
C ILE A 140 37.16 -33.47 3.52
N ASP A 141 36.52 -32.49 2.88
CA ASP A 141 35.51 -32.66 1.83
C ASP A 141 35.54 -31.43 0.89
N ASP A 142 34.69 -31.43 -0.14
CA ASP A 142 34.63 -30.36 -1.15
C ASP A 142 34.43 -28.94 -0.56
N ASN A 143 33.86 -28.85 0.65
CA ASN A 143 33.48 -27.60 1.29
C ASN A 143 34.32 -27.25 2.52
N THR A 144 35.14 -28.18 3.02
CA THR A 144 35.79 -28.09 4.35
C THR A 144 37.28 -28.40 4.30
N TYR A 145 38.06 -27.52 4.91
CA TYR A 145 39.52 -27.59 5.00
C TYR A 145 39.97 -27.51 6.46
N ARG A 146 40.79 -28.45 6.88
CA ARG A 146 41.50 -28.42 8.16
C ARG A 146 42.86 -27.75 7.96
N ILE A 147 43.15 -26.73 8.76
CA ILE A 147 44.39 -25.94 8.69
C ILE A 147 45.18 -26.20 9.96
N MET A 148 46.43 -26.61 9.78
CA MET A 148 47.37 -26.94 10.84
C MET A 148 48.63 -26.08 10.70
N GLN A 149 49.23 -25.72 11.82
CA GLN A 149 50.56 -25.13 11.90
C GLN A 149 51.56 -26.26 12.01
N LEU A 150 52.67 -26.15 11.28
CA LEU A 150 53.78 -27.08 11.33
C LEU A 150 54.86 -26.49 12.23
N GLU A 151 55.06 -27.09 13.40
CA GLU A 151 56.15 -26.75 14.31
C GLU A 151 57.35 -27.67 14.04
N PRO A 152 58.44 -27.17 13.44
CA PRO A 152 59.56 -28.01 13.02
C PRO A 152 60.37 -28.49 14.23
N VAL A 153 60.53 -29.82 14.36
CA VAL A 153 61.23 -30.44 15.48
C VAL A 153 62.58 -31.07 15.09
N ALA A 154 62.71 -31.53 13.86
CA ALA A 154 63.94 -32.13 13.38
C ALA A 154 64.14 -31.93 11.88
N GLU A 155 65.39 -31.90 11.46
CA GLU A 155 65.81 -31.81 10.06
C GLU A 155 66.65 -33.04 9.68
N VAL A 156 66.34 -33.65 8.54
CA VAL A 156 67.05 -34.81 8.00
C VAL A 156 67.84 -34.42 6.75
N ILE A 157 69.16 -34.49 6.83
CA ILE A 157 70.08 -34.20 5.71
C ILE A 157 71.10 -35.33 5.59
N LEU A 158 71.31 -35.86 4.38
CA LEU A 158 72.33 -36.88 4.10
C LEU A 158 72.27 -38.09 5.05
N LYS A 159 71.06 -38.49 5.48
CA LYS A 159 70.76 -39.54 6.47
C LYS A 159 71.14 -39.23 7.94
N GLY A 160 71.62 -38.02 8.22
CA GLY A 160 71.77 -37.50 9.59
C GLY A 160 70.51 -36.78 10.06
N PHE A 161 70.22 -36.86 11.36
CA PHE A 161 69.13 -36.15 12.02
C PHE A 161 69.71 -35.02 12.85
N ASN A 162 69.28 -33.79 12.57
CA ASN A 162 69.58 -32.60 13.36
C ASN A 162 68.33 -32.21 14.14
N SER A 163 68.47 -31.94 15.43
CA SER A 163 67.36 -31.37 16.19
C SER A 163 67.18 -29.90 15.83
N LEU A 164 65.92 -29.47 15.72
CA LEU A 164 65.53 -28.07 15.61
C LEU A 164 64.96 -27.54 16.94
N THR A 165 64.91 -28.39 17.97
CA THR A 165 64.58 -28.03 19.35
C THR A 165 65.84 -28.11 20.22
N ASP A 166 65.75 -27.63 21.47
CA ASP A 166 66.86 -27.69 22.45
C ASP A 166 67.19 -29.13 22.91
N ASP A 167 66.37 -30.11 22.55
CA ASP A 167 66.50 -31.52 22.94
C ASP A 167 67.08 -32.41 21.83
N VAL A 168 67.62 -33.57 22.21
CA VAL A 168 68.08 -34.58 21.24
C VAL A 168 66.87 -35.26 20.59
N VAL A 169 66.93 -35.48 19.27
CA VAL A 169 65.88 -36.20 18.52
C VAL A 169 65.70 -37.61 19.11
N PRO A 170 64.50 -37.98 19.61
CA PRO A 170 64.26 -39.31 20.18
C PRO A 170 64.47 -40.45 19.17
N ASP A 171 65.04 -41.58 19.59
CA ASP A 171 65.28 -42.76 18.74
C ASP A 171 63.97 -43.35 18.17
N GLU A 172 62.87 -43.20 18.91
CA GLU A 172 61.52 -43.63 18.49
C GLU A 172 61.03 -42.78 17.31
N LEU A 173 61.27 -41.46 17.34
CA LEU A 173 60.93 -40.55 16.24
C LEU A 173 61.76 -40.87 14.98
N ILE A 174 63.03 -41.23 15.14
CA ILE A 174 63.90 -41.65 14.03
C ILE A 174 63.37 -42.94 13.39
N THR A 175 62.95 -43.90 14.21
CA THR A 175 62.38 -45.18 13.74
C THR A 175 61.05 -44.96 13.02
N ALA A 176 60.18 -44.11 13.57
CA ALA A 176 58.91 -43.76 12.97
C ALA A 176 59.09 -43.05 11.61
N TYR A 177 60.01 -42.08 11.53
CA TYR A 177 60.37 -41.41 10.28
C TYR A 177 60.84 -42.40 9.21
N LYS A 178 61.78 -43.29 9.55
CA LYS A 178 62.30 -44.28 8.59
C LYS A 178 61.19 -45.20 8.08
N THR A 179 60.28 -45.61 8.97
CA THR A 179 59.11 -46.42 8.61
C THR A 179 58.17 -45.67 7.67
N ALA A 180 57.95 -44.37 7.91
CA ALA A 180 57.15 -43.51 7.04
C ALA A 180 57.81 -43.32 5.65
N GLU A 181 59.11 -43.08 5.63
CA GLU A 181 59.92 -42.92 4.41
C GLU A 181 59.93 -44.21 3.56
N GLU A 182 60.08 -45.38 4.18
CA GLU A 182 60.00 -46.69 3.52
C GLU A 182 58.62 -46.96 2.92
N LYS A 183 57.55 -46.51 3.59
CA LYS A 183 56.17 -46.62 3.10
C LYS A 183 55.80 -45.54 2.09
N GLY A 184 56.65 -44.53 1.91
CA GLY A 184 56.38 -43.37 1.04
C GLY A 184 55.24 -42.48 1.52
N VAL A 185 54.96 -42.47 2.84
CA VAL A 185 53.94 -41.60 3.45
C VAL A 185 54.60 -40.36 4.05
N ASN A 186 53.95 -39.21 3.90
CA ASN A 186 54.48 -37.91 4.36
C ASN A 186 53.94 -37.50 5.74
N SER A 187 53.23 -38.40 6.43
CA SER A 187 52.76 -38.18 7.79
C SER A 187 52.75 -39.49 8.58
N PHE A 188 52.91 -39.39 9.89
CA PHE A 188 52.84 -40.52 10.82
C PHE A 188 52.41 -40.04 12.21
N GLU A 189 51.90 -40.96 13.02
CA GLU A 189 51.50 -40.71 14.41
C GLU A 189 52.47 -41.42 15.35
N LEU A 190 52.90 -40.74 16.41
CA LEU A 190 53.74 -41.30 17.48
C LEU A 190 53.23 -40.75 18.81
N ASP A 191 52.87 -41.66 19.74
CA ASP A 191 52.33 -41.35 21.07
C ASP A 191 51.14 -40.36 21.06
N GLY A 192 50.28 -40.44 20.04
CA GLY A 192 49.13 -39.56 19.88
C GLY A 192 49.46 -38.17 19.32
N ILE A 193 50.73 -37.91 18.97
CA ILE A 193 51.17 -36.69 18.29
C ILE A 193 51.32 -36.99 16.80
N PHE A 194 50.69 -36.16 15.98
CA PHE A 194 50.78 -36.25 14.52
C PHE A 194 52.00 -35.46 14.02
N TYR A 195 52.83 -36.13 13.23
CA TYR A 195 54.00 -35.56 12.60
C TYR A 195 53.84 -35.53 11.08
N ARG A 196 54.33 -34.45 10.46
CA ARG A 196 54.40 -34.29 9.01
C ARG A 196 55.83 -34.15 8.54
N ILE A 197 56.11 -34.79 7.41
CA ILE A 197 57.38 -34.72 6.70
C ILE A 197 57.19 -33.78 5.50
N THR A 198 57.88 -32.64 5.51
CA THR A 198 57.91 -31.70 4.39
C THR A 198 59.30 -31.65 3.77
N LYS A 199 59.40 -31.45 2.45
CA LYS A 199 60.70 -31.32 1.78
C LYS A 199 61.05 -29.84 1.61
N LYS A 200 62.21 -29.43 2.14
CA LYS A 200 62.78 -28.10 1.94
C LYS A 200 64.17 -28.25 1.33
N ASN A 201 64.30 -27.87 0.05
CA ASN A 201 65.54 -28.06 -0.73
C ASN A 201 66.01 -29.53 -0.76
N LYS A 202 67.13 -29.84 -0.11
CA LYS A 202 67.72 -31.19 0.00
C LYS A 202 67.48 -31.85 1.37
N ALA A 203 66.69 -31.19 2.23
CA ALA A 203 66.37 -31.64 3.58
C ALA A 203 64.91 -32.06 3.69
N SER A 204 64.64 -33.05 4.52
CA SER A 204 63.30 -33.34 5.03
C SER A 204 63.14 -32.70 6.40
N ILE A 205 62.08 -31.94 6.61
CA ILE A 205 61.73 -31.35 7.90
C ILE A 205 60.61 -32.18 8.51
N ILE A 206 60.84 -32.65 9.72
CA ILE A 206 59.83 -33.32 10.55
C ILE A 206 59.21 -32.24 11.43
N SER A 207 57.90 -32.07 11.34
CA SER A 207 57.16 -31.06 12.10
C SER A 207 55.99 -31.69 12.84
N ILE A 208 55.67 -31.18 14.02
CA ILE A 208 54.43 -31.50 14.73
C ILE A 208 53.27 -30.76 14.04
N GLU A 209 52.14 -31.45 13.85
CA GLU A 209 50.90 -30.85 13.38
C GLU A 209 50.10 -30.28 14.56
N ILE A 210 49.87 -28.98 14.57
CA ILE A 210 49.04 -28.29 15.57
C ILE A 210 47.81 -27.73 14.88
N ASP A 211 46.61 -28.12 15.31
CA ASP A 211 45.38 -27.56 14.78
C ASP A 211 45.25 -26.06 15.07
N VAL A 212 44.95 -25.27 14.05
CA VAL A 212 44.83 -23.80 14.16
C VAL A 212 43.45 -23.33 13.76
N ALA A 213 42.93 -23.85 12.63
CA ALA A 213 41.65 -23.42 12.12
C ALA A 213 40.96 -24.45 11.21
N LEU A 214 39.63 -24.39 11.17
CA LEU A 214 38.78 -25.10 10.23
C LEU A 214 38.12 -24.06 9.33
N ALA A 215 38.32 -24.17 8.01
CA ALA A 215 37.68 -23.32 7.02
C ALA A 215 36.58 -24.11 6.31
N THR A 216 35.32 -23.67 6.38
CA THR A 216 34.19 -24.39 5.77
C THR A 216 33.22 -23.45 5.05
N LEU A 217 32.64 -23.90 3.93
CA LEU A 217 31.51 -23.22 3.29
C LEU A 217 30.19 -23.51 4.00
N ASP A 218 30.14 -24.52 4.87
CA ASP A 218 28.93 -24.88 5.57
C ASP A 218 28.65 -23.93 6.75
N VAL A 219 27.36 -23.74 7.00
CA VAL A 219 26.86 -22.90 8.08
C VAL A 219 26.21 -23.80 9.13
N TYR A 220 26.58 -23.56 10.38
CA TYR A 220 26.12 -24.30 11.54
C TYR A 220 25.13 -23.45 12.33
N ASP A 221 23.89 -23.91 12.47
CA ASP A 221 22.86 -23.33 13.32
C ASP A 221 22.60 -24.26 14.51
N ALA A 222 22.74 -23.74 15.74
CA ALA A 222 22.33 -24.47 16.94
C ALA A 222 20.81 -24.32 17.15
N TYR A 223 20.14 -25.40 17.58
CA TYR A 223 18.70 -25.37 17.87
C TYR A 223 18.39 -24.55 19.12
N ASN A 224 19.24 -24.60 20.14
CA ASN A 224 19.09 -23.85 21.39
C ASN A 224 20.23 -22.85 21.60
N GLU A 225 19.94 -21.74 22.29
CA GLU A 225 20.95 -20.75 22.68
C GLU A 225 22.05 -21.34 23.56
N SER A 226 21.71 -22.31 24.42
CA SER A 226 22.67 -23.00 25.29
C SER A 226 23.74 -23.77 24.51
N ASP A 227 23.39 -24.24 23.31
CA ASP A 227 24.21 -25.15 22.53
C ASP A 227 25.13 -24.41 21.55
N LYS A 228 24.89 -23.10 21.34
CA LYS A 228 25.65 -22.27 20.39
C LYS A 228 27.16 -22.32 20.62
N LEU A 229 27.60 -22.26 21.87
CA LEU A 229 29.02 -22.29 22.20
C LEU A 229 29.65 -23.61 21.72
N MET A 230 29.02 -24.74 22.04
CA MET A 230 29.49 -26.06 21.63
C MET A 230 29.48 -26.23 20.11
N VAL A 231 28.37 -25.86 19.44
CA VAL A 231 28.23 -25.95 17.98
C VAL A 231 29.20 -25.02 17.23
N SER A 232 29.63 -23.93 17.87
CA SER A 232 30.64 -23.01 17.34
C SER A 232 32.08 -23.42 17.63
N SER A 233 32.30 -24.43 18.50
CA SER A 233 33.64 -24.88 18.87
C SER A 233 34.35 -25.57 17.70
N PHE A 234 35.68 -25.49 17.72
CA PHE A 234 36.52 -26.15 16.73
C PHE A 234 36.34 -27.67 16.76
N ASP A 235 36.42 -28.27 17.94
CA ASP A 235 36.32 -29.72 18.12
C ASP A 235 35.00 -30.28 17.58
N PHE A 236 33.89 -29.60 17.85
CA PHE A 236 32.57 -30.03 17.36
C PHE A 236 32.51 -30.02 15.84
N ARG A 237 32.92 -28.92 15.22
CA ARG A 237 32.86 -28.78 13.76
C ARG A 237 33.84 -29.69 13.04
N LEU A 238 35.05 -29.87 13.58
CA LEU A 238 36.03 -30.79 13.03
C LEU A 238 35.50 -32.23 13.08
N ALA A 239 35.00 -32.66 14.25
CA ALA A 239 34.48 -34.02 14.42
C ALA A 239 33.25 -34.28 13.55
N SER A 240 32.32 -33.32 13.44
CA SER A 240 31.16 -33.46 12.56
C SER A 240 31.54 -33.50 11.09
N SER A 241 32.47 -32.64 10.64
CA SER A 241 32.93 -32.63 9.24
C SER A 241 33.67 -33.92 8.88
N LEU A 242 34.53 -34.44 9.76
CA LEU A 242 35.21 -35.72 9.53
C LEU A 242 34.22 -36.89 9.45
N ALA A 243 33.22 -36.91 10.32
CA ALA A 243 32.18 -37.94 10.29
C ALA A 243 31.35 -37.88 9.01
N LEU A 244 31.02 -36.67 8.53
CA LEU A 244 30.33 -36.47 7.25
C LEU A 244 31.17 -36.96 6.07
N ALA A 245 32.45 -36.59 6.01
CA ALA A 245 33.36 -37.03 4.95
C ALA A 245 33.54 -38.56 4.92
N GLN A 246 33.49 -39.21 6.09
CA GLN A 246 33.63 -40.67 6.22
C GLN A 246 32.30 -41.42 6.08
N ASN A 247 31.18 -40.72 5.84
CA ASN A 247 29.83 -41.29 5.88
C ASN A 247 29.52 -42.04 7.20
N SER A 248 30.08 -41.57 8.32
CA SER A 248 29.75 -42.09 9.64
C SER A 248 28.41 -41.55 10.11
N GLU A 249 27.57 -42.40 10.69
CA GLU A 249 26.29 -41.99 11.27
C GLU A 249 26.44 -41.33 12.65
N THR A 250 27.62 -41.42 13.27
CA THR A 250 27.86 -40.88 14.62
C THR A 250 29.26 -40.28 14.77
N PHE A 251 29.40 -39.37 15.72
CA PHE A 251 30.69 -38.83 16.15
C PHE A 251 30.65 -38.48 17.64
N THR A 252 31.82 -38.35 18.26
CA THR A 252 31.93 -38.07 19.71
C THR A 252 32.81 -36.85 19.93
N VAL A 253 32.38 -35.98 20.84
CA VAL A 253 33.15 -34.81 21.28
C VAL A 253 33.12 -34.76 22.79
N GLY A 254 34.29 -34.83 23.43
CA GLY A 254 34.39 -35.04 24.88
C GLY A 254 33.70 -36.35 25.30
N ASN A 255 32.72 -36.25 26.19
CA ASN A 255 31.95 -37.41 26.68
C ASN A 255 30.56 -37.56 26.01
N GLN A 256 30.25 -36.75 25.00
CA GLN A 256 28.94 -36.74 24.36
C GLN A 256 29.04 -37.36 22.96
N THR A 257 28.17 -38.33 22.66
CA THR A 257 28.01 -38.89 21.32
C THR A 257 26.83 -38.24 20.62
N TYR A 258 27.03 -37.86 19.36
CA TYR A 258 26.04 -37.26 18.48
C TYR A 258 25.75 -38.20 17.33
N SER A 259 24.53 -38.12 16.79
CA SER A 259 24.14 -38.84 15.58
C SER A 259 23.82 -37.89 14.44
N ILE A 260 24.06 -38.36 13.21
CA ILE A 260 23.95 -37.58 11.99
C ILE A 260 22.76 -38.11 11.19
N ARG A 261 21.84 -37.20 10.84
CA ARG A 261 20.74 -37.45 9.92
C ARG A 261 20.97 -36.65 8.65
N ASN A 262 21.31 -37.36 7.57
CA ASN A 262 21.48 -36.76 6.25
C ASN A 262 20.11 -36.47 5.61
N GLY A 263 19.87 -35.22 5.23
CA GLY A 263 18.75 -34.79 4.41
C GLY A 263 19.20 -34.34 3.01
N GLU A 264 18.25 -34.00 2.15
CA GLU A 264 18.57 -33.42 0.83
C GLU A 264 19.16 -32.01 1.01
N GLY A 265 20.49 -31.89 0.88
CA GLY A 265 21.26 -30.64 0.92
C GLY A 265 21.34 -29.93 2.28
N GLN A 266 20.99 -30.64 3.36
CA GLN A 266 21.22 -30.23 4.74
C GLN A 266 21.45 -31.46 5.63
N VAL A 267 22.13 -31.26 6.75
CA VAL A 267 22.41 -32.31 7.72
C VAL A 267 21.90 -31.87 9.08
N THR A 268 21.15 -32.75 9.74
CA THR A 268 20.70 -32.53 11.13
C THR A 268 21.54 -33.38 12.07
N ILE A 269 22.16 -32.74 13.06
CA ILE A 269 22.86 -33.39 14.16
C ILE A 269 21.90 -33.53 15.34
N LEU A 270 21.86 -34.74 15.91
CA LEU A 270 21.02 -35.08 17.05
C LEU A 270 21.90 -35.35 18.28
N ASP A 271 21.40 -34.97 19.45
CA ASP A 271 22.03 -35.29 20.74
C ASP A 271 21.88 -36.78 21.11
N SER A 272 22.45 -37.19 22.25
CA SER A 272 22.36 -38.56 22.74
C SER A 272 20.94 -39.01 23.13
N ALA A 273 20.01 -38.07 23.32
CA ALA A 273 18.60 -38.33 23.59
C ALA A 273 17.75 -38.37 22.31
N GLY A 274 18.34 -38.08 21.15
CA GLY A 274 17.68 -38.03 19.85
C GLY A 274 16.98 -36.71 19.54
N ASN A 275 17.22 -35.65 20.32
CA ASN A 275 16.71 -34.31 20.04
C ASN A 275 17.60 -33.59 19.02
N GLU A 276 17.00 -32.68 18.26
CA GLU A 276 17.72 -31.84 17.30
C GLU A 276 18.66 -30.88 18.03
N TYR A 277 19.95 -30.96 17.69
CA TYR A 277 21.03 -30.24 18.38
C TYR A 277 21.63 -29.15 17.51
N ALA A 278 21.99 -29.49 16.27
CA ALA A 278 22.52 -28.54 15.30
C ALA A 278 22.06 -28.88 13.87
N GLU A 279 22.06 -27.89 13.00
CA GLU A 279 21.83 -28.06 11.57
C GLU A 279 22.98 -27.48 10.76
N ILE A 280 23.41 -28.23 9.74
CA ILE A 280 24.50 -27.87 8.83
C ILE A 280 23.91 -27.70 7.42
N SER A 281 24.21 -26.58 6.78
CA SER A 281 23.79 -26.33 5.39
C SER A 281 24.69 -25.31 4.69
N ALA A 282 24.81 -25.44 3.37
CA ALA A 282 25.43 -24.42 2.52
C ALA A 282 24.55 -23.18 2.31
N ILE A 283 23.29 -23.17 2.77
CA ILE A 283 22.36 -22.05 2.60
C ILE A 283 22.20 -21.29 3.93
N ILE A 284 22.57 -20.01 3.90
CA ILE A 284 22.37 -19.06 4.99
C ILE A 284 20.93 -18.55 4.92
N VAL A 285 20.22 -18.55 6.05
CA VAL A 285 18.87 -17.98 6.18
C VAL A 285 18.85 -17.01 7.36
N ASN A 286 18.58 -15.74 7.07
CA ASN A 286 18.56 -14.66 8.07
C ASN A 286 17.26 -13.86 8.00
N PRO A 287 16.76 -13.35 9.13
CA PRO A 287 15.63 -12.44 9.15
C PRO A 287 16.04 -11.09 8.52
N LEU A 288 15.08 -10.39 7.92
CA LEU A 288 15.32 -9.01 7.46
C LEU A 288 15.23 -8.00 8.60
N ASP A 289 14.42 -8.28 9.62
CA ASP A 289 14.34 -7.52 10.85
C ASP A 289 15.11 -8.26 11.95
N GLN A 290 16.14 -7.62 12.50
CA GLN A 290 17.02 -8.23 13.52
C GLN A 290 16.29 -8.48 14.85
N SER A 291 15.12 -7.88 15.08
CA SER A 291 14.29 -8.20 16.25
C SER A 291 13.54 -9.53 16.12
N VAL A 292 13.48 -10.09 14.91
CA VAL A 292 12.78 -11.34 14.62
C VAL A 292 13.74 -12.52 14.77
N PHE A 293 13.39 -13.47 15.63
CA PHE A 293 14.08 -14.75 15.71
C PHE A 293 13.49 -15.74 14.71
N LEU A 294 14.35 -16.40 13.92
CA LEU A 294 13.95 -17.49 13.03
C LEU A 294 14.34 -18.81 13.69
N THR A 295 13.34 -19.66 13.96
CA THR A 295 13.57 -21.00 14.47
C THR A 295 14.36 -21.83 13.46
N VAL A 296 15.15 -22.79 13.95
CA VAL A 296 15.93 -23.67 13.06
C VAL A 296 15.01 -24.49 12.17
N GLY A 297 13.88 -25.01 12.68
CA GLY A 297 12.89 -25.69 11.86
C GLY A 297 12.31 -24.83 10.72
N TYR A 298 12.13 -23.53 10.93
CA TYR A 298 11.72 -22.60 9.87
C TYR A 298 12.83 -22.42 8.82
N LYS A 299 14.07 -22.20 9.26
CA LYS A 299 15.23 -22.11 8.34
C LYS A 299 15.39 -23.40 7.52
N SER A 300 15.29 -24.56 8.18
CA SER A 300 15.33 -25.90 7.59
C SER A 300 14.28 -26.05 6.48
N THR A 301 13.05 -25.64 6.77
CA THR A 301 11.97 -25.65 5.77
C THR A 301 12.32 -24.78 4.57
N ILE A 302 12.80 -23.54 4.77
CA ILE A 302 13.21 -22.65 3.67
C ILE A 302 14.29 -23.30 2.80
N ARG A 303 15.30 -23.92 3.42
CA ARG A 303 16.39 -24.59 2.72
C ARG A 303 15.87 -25.71 1.83
N GLN A 304 15.03 -26.59 2.37
CA GLN A 304 14.41 -27.67 1.62
C GLN A 304 13.59 -27.14 0.44
N MET A 305 12.82 -26.07 0.63
CA MET A 305 12.04 -25.47 -0.45
C MET A 305 12.94 -24.90 -1.56
N ILE A 306 14.07 -24.26 -1.21
CA ILE A 306 15.05 -23.76 -2.18
C ILE A 306 15.68 -24.91 -2.97
N ILE A 307 16.08 -25.98 -2.28
CA ILE A 307 16.71 -27.17 -2.89
C ILE A 307 15.73 -27.88 -3.84
N ASN A 308 14.48 -28.06 -3.39
CA ASN A 308 13.40 -28.68 -4.16
C ASN A 308 12.80 -27.76 -5.23
N ARG A 309 13.32 -26.53 -5.36
CA ARG A 309 12.86 -25.50 -6.31
C ARG A 309 11.36 -25.17 -6.17
N GLN A 310 10.84 -25.23 -4.95
CA GLN A 310 9.47 -24.88 -4.64
C GLN A 310 9.38 -23.43 -4.18
N SER A 311 8.43 -22.68 -4.75
CA SER A 311 8.31 -21.23 -4.53
C SER A 311 7.25 -20.84 -3.49
N ARG A 312 6.52 -21.80 -2.91
CA ARG A 312 5.48 -21.55 -1.92
C ARG A 312 5.45 -22.65 -0.88
N PHE A 313 5.28 -22.28 0.39
CA PHE A 313 5.18 -23.22 1.50
C PHE A 313 4.33 -22.68 2.63
N SER A 314 3.71 -23.60 3.37
CA SER A 314 3.01 -23.31 4.61
C SER A 314 3.92 -23.67 5.78
N TYR A 315 3.97 -22.81 6.79
CA TYR A 315 4.70 -23.11 8.02
C TYR A 315 3.87 -22.76 9.25
N THR A 316 3.84 -23.68 10.21
CA THR A 316 3.17 -23.49 11.49
C THR A 316 4.19 -23.08 12.52
N HIS A 317 4.05 -21.86 13.04
CA HIS A 317 4.94 -21.33 14.08
C HIS A 317 4.61 -21.91 15.45
N GLU A 318 5.49 -21.71 16.42
CA GLU A 318 5.32 -22.19 17.80
C GLU A 318 4.07 -21.64 18.48
N ASN A 319 3.56 -20.48 18.04
CA ASN A 319 2.31 -19.89 18.50
C ASN A 319 1.05 -20.60 17.96
N GLY A 320 1.21 -21.62 17.10
CA GLY A 320 0.13 -22.35 16.44
C GLY A 320 -0.43 -21.67 15.18
N GLU A 321 0.11 -20.53 14.77
CA GLU A 321 -0.32 -19.82 13.56
C GLU A 321 0.33 -20.44 12.31
N THR A 322 -0.50 -20.92 11.38
CA THR A 322 -0.05 -21.40 10.06
C THR A 322 -0.07 -20.25 9.06
N ILE A 323 1.08 -20.00 8.45
CA ILE A 323 1.29 -18.85 7.56
C ILE A 323 1.84 -19.34 6.22
N GLU A 324 1.26 -18.82 5.14
CA GLU A 324 1.73 -19.06 3.79
C GLU A 324 2.87 -18.10 3.42
N TYR A 325 3.96 -18.67 2.91
CA TYR A 325 5.15 -17.97 2.48
C TYR A 325 5.38 -18.18 0.99
N THR A 326 5.92 -17.17 0.32
CA THR A 326 6.38 -17.25 -1.07
C THR A 326 7.87 -16.97 -1.15
N ILE A 327 8.61 -17.79 -1.90
CA ILE A 327 10.03 -17.61 -2.15
C ILE A 327 10.21 -17.00 -3.54
N ALA A 328 10.82 -15.83 -3.60
CA ALA A 328 11.14 -15.12 -4.83
C ALA A 328 12.66 -15.00 -4.98
N ARG A 329 13.23 -15.55 -6.05
CA ARG A 329 14.66 -15.43 -6.34
C ARG A 329 14.95 -14.12 -7.08
N VAL A 330 15.89 -13.34 -6.55
CA VAL A 330 16.45 -12.16 -7.19
C VAL A 330 17.98 -12.33 -7.21
N ASN A 331 18.56 -12.51 -8.41
CA ASN A 331 19.97 -12.86 -8.59
C ASN A 331 20.38 -14.14 -7.83
N LYS A 332 21.26 -14.01 -6.82
CA LYS A 332 21.76 -15.09 -5.95
C LYS A 332 21.05 -15.15 -4.58
N THR A 333 20.07 -14.27 -4.36
CA THR A 333 19.34 -14.16 -3.10
C THR A 333 17.91 -14.64 -3.28
N TYR A 334 17.41 -15.37 -2.30
CA TYR A 334 16.03 -15.83 -2.20
C TYR A 334 15.33 -14.98 -1.14
N ASN A 335 14.33 -14.21 -1.54
CA ASN A 335 13.52 -13.41 -0.64
C ASN A 335 12.29 -14.23 -0.25
N ILE A 336 12.12 -14.43 1.04
CA ILE A 336 10.98 -15.11 1.62
C ILE A 336 9.97 -14.05 2.01
N LYS A 337 8.79 -14.11 1.39
CA LYS A 337 7.72 -13.14 1.54
C LYS A 337 6.57 -13.74 2.34
N LYS A 338 6.01 -12.94 3.23
CA LYS A 338 4.80 -13.22 4.01
C LYS A 338 3.68 -12.31 3.51
N GLU A 339 2.52 -12.89 3.19
CA GLU A 339 1.30 -12.12 2.99
C GLU A 339 0.83 -11.58 4.35
N THR A 340 0.93 -10.26 4.53
CA THR A 340 0.51 -9.62 5.77
C THR A 340 -0.82 -8.89 5.52
N PRO A 341 -1.86 -9.12 6.35
CA PRO A 341 -3.07 -8.33 6.26
C PRO A 341 -2.73 -6.89 6.63
N ILE A 342 -3.10 -5.96 5.76
CA ILE A 342 -2.96 -4.53 6.03
C ILE A 342 -4.32 -3.86 5.88
N GLU A 343 -4.58 -2.89 6.77
CA GLU A 343 -5.72 -2.00 6.60
C GLU A 343 -5.44 -1.10 5.40
N MET A 344 -6.23 -1.27 4.34
CA MET A 344 -6.20 -0.42 3.16
C MET A 344 -7.45 0.46 3.13
N ILE A 345 -7.31 1.70 2.69
CA ILE A 345 -8.47 2.54 2.39
C ILE A 345 -9.17 1.95 1.16
N ARG A 346 -10.49 1.76 1.22
CA ARG A 346 -11.30 1.30 0.08
C ARG A 346 -11.48 2.49 -0.86
N LEU A 347 -10.75 2.50 -1.96
CA LEU A 347 -10.76 3.58 -2.95
C LEU A 347 -11.55 3.15 -4.18
N PHE A 348 -12.30 4.09 -4.78
CA PHE A 348 -12.98 3.89 -6.07
C PHE A 348 -13.90 2.67 -6.12
N GLU A 349 -14.59 2.38 -5.03
CA GLU A 349 -15.52 1.25 -5.00
C GLU A 349 -16.74 1.57 -5.86
N ASN A 350 -17.16 0.59 -6.67
CA ASN A 350 -18.35 0.72 -7.49
C ASN A 350 -19.62 0.84 -6.62
N PRO A 351 -20.72 1.38 -7.18
CA PRO A 351 -22.02 1.43 -6.51
C PRO A 351 -22.41 0.08 -5.88
N SER A 352 -22.71 0.11 -4.60
CA SER A 352 -23.12 -1.06 -3.81
C SER A 352 -24.37 -0.73 -2.98
N ALA A 353 -24.95 -1.73 -2.32
CA ALA A 353 -26.10 -1.51 -1.44
C ALA A 353 -25.76 -0.65 -0.21
N GLU A 354 -24.50 -0.71 0.24
CA GLU A 354 -23.97 0.10 1.34
C GLU A 354 -23.62 1.52 0.88
N HIS A 355 -23.02 1.64 -0.31
CA HIS A 355 -22.62 2.89 -0.93
C HIS A 355 -23.32 3.07 -2.28
N PRO A 356 -24.52 3.68 -2.34
CA PRO A 356 -25.35 3.74 -3.55
C PRO A 356 -24.69 4.39 -4.77
N LEU A 357 -23.70 5.27 -4.55
CA LEU A 357 -22.88 5.87 -5.60
C LEU A 357 -21.39 5.54 -5.45
N GLY A 358 -21.06 4.52 -4.66
CA GLY A 358 -19.69 4.08 -4.46
C GLY A 358 -18.86 5.00 -3.57
N LEU A 359 -17.56 4.72 -3.56
CA LEU A 359 -16.55 5.47 -2.81
C LEU A 359 -15.68 6.30 -3.74
N ASP A 360 -15.22 7.45 -3.26
CA ASP A 360 -14.35 8.35 -4.01
C ASP A 360 -12.85 7.96 -3.93
N ASN A 361 -12.01 8.85 -4.46
CA ASN A 361 -10.54 8.74 -4.46
C ASN A 361 -9.88 8.91 -3.07
N ASN A 362 -10.67 9.14 -2.03
CA ASN A 362 -10.23 9.24 -0.65
C ASN A 362 -10.92 8.20 0.25
N GLY A 363 -11.77 7.35 -0.32
CA GLY A 363 -12.53 6.32 0.38
C GLY A 363 -13.72 6.84 1.16
N MET A 364 -14.28 7.99 0.75
CA MET A 364 -15.50 8.57 1.33
C MET A 364 -16.71 8.28 0.44
N ASP A 365 -17.90 8.24 1.04
CA ASP A 365 -19.16 7.94 0.34
C ASP A 365 -19.58 9.08 -0.60
N VAL A 366 -19.70 8.77 -1.90
CA VAL A 366 -19.99 9.76 -2.96
C VAL A 366 -21.39 10.36 -2.79
N MET A 367 -22.40 9.57 -2.39
CA MET A 367 -23.78 10.05 -2.23
C MET A 367 -23.87 11.11 -1.13
N THR A 368 -23.28 10.82 0.02
CA THR A 368 -23.20 11.72 1.17
C THR A 368 -22.46 13.00 0.78
N ARG A 369 -21.34 12.87 0.05
CA ARG A 369 -20.60 14.02 -0.45
C ARG A 369 -21.39 14.87 -1.43
N LEU A 370 -22.24 14.30 -2.28
CA LEU A 370 -23.10 15.06 -3.19
C LEU A 370 -24.16 15.88 -2.44
N MET A 371 -24.74 15.33 -1.37
CA MET A 371 -25.71 16.02 -0.53
C MET A 371 -25.06 17.21 0.20
N HIS A 372 -23.95 16.96 0.89
CA HIS A 372 -23.18 18.01 1.55
C HIS A 372 -22.61 19.03 0.55
N GLY A 373 -22.15 18.56 -0.61
CA GLY A 373 -21.64 19.40 -1.68
C GLY A 373 -22.69 20.34 -2.26
N GLY A 374 -23.91 19.84 -2.43
CA GLY A 374 -25.04 20.67 -2.85
C GLY A 374 -25.40 21.75 -1.84
N ARG A 375 -25.28 21.45 -0.54
CA ARG A 375 -25.50 22.43 0.52
C ARG A 375 -24.53 23.59 0.38
N VAL A 376 -23.25 23.28 0.16
CA VAL A 376 -22.19 24.28 0.02
C VAL A 376 -22.38 25.08 -1.27
N SER A 377 -22.59 24.42 -2.42
CA SER A 377 -22.79 25.12 -3.70
C SER A 377 -24.02 26.04 -3.68
N LEU A 378 -25.14 25.61 -3.08
CA LEU A 378 -26.33 26.46 -2.94
C LEU A 378 -26.11 27.62 -1.96
N LEU A 379 -25.43 27.39 -0.82
CA LEU A 379 -25.10 28.45 0.14
C LEU A 379 -24.22 29.52 -0.49
N VAL A 380 -23.22 29.14 -1.29
CA VAL A 380 -22.38 30.11 -2.01
C VAL A 380 -23.24 30.98 -2.94
N GLY A 381 -24.16 30.37 -3.71
CA GLY A 381 -25.10 31.11 -4.55
C GLY A 381 -25.91 32.16 -3.78
N PHE A 382 -26.49 31.79 -2.63
CA PHE A 382 -27.26 32.73 -1.80
C PHE A 382 -26.41 33.81 -1.14
N ILE A 383 -25.21 33.46 -0.66
CA ILE A 383 -24.29 34.42 -0.03
C ILE A 383 -23.83 35.46 -1.06
N VAL A 384 -23.50 35.05 -2.29
CA VAL A 384 -23.09 35.98 -3.35
C VAL A 384 -24.20 36.97 -3.66
N ILE A 385 -25.45 36.52 -3.86
CA ILE A 385 -26.56 37.48 -4.08
C ILE A 385 -26.72 38.42 -2.89
N PHE A 386 -26.65 37.88 -1.66
CA PHE A 386 -26.81 38.72 -0.48
C PHE A 386 -25.78 39.84 -0.45
N ILE A 387 -24.52 39.53 -0.77
CA ILE A 387 -23.43 40.52 -0.87
C ILE A 387 -23.69 41.50 -2.02
N GLU A 388 -24.09 41.03 -3.20
CA GLU A 388 -24.41 41.88 -4.36
C GLU A 388 -25.53 42.87 -4.06
N VAL A 389 -26.62 42.38 -3.45
CA VAL A 389 -27.77 43.20 -3.05
C VAL A 389 -27.34 44.17 -1.95
N PHE A 390 -26.56 43.74 -0.96
CA PHE A 390 -26.08 44.60 0.11
C PHE A 390 -25.20 45.75 -0.40
N ILE A 391 -24.22 45.44 -1.26
CA ILE A 391 -23.37 46.45 -1.91
C ILE A 391 -24.22 47.34 -2.82
N GLY A 392 -25.14 46.76 -3.60
CA GLY A 392 -26.05 47.50 -4.46
C GLY A 392 -26.93 48.50 -3.69
N ILE A 393 -27.43 48.11 -2.50
CA ILE A 393 -28.19 49.00 -1.61
C ILE A 393 -27.30 50.12 -1.06
N ILE A 394 -26.05 49.82 -0.65
CA ILE A 394 -25.13 50.84 -0.14
C ILE A 394 -24.77 51.84 -1.25
N VAL A 395 -24.30 51.35 -2.39
CA VAL A 395 -23.90 52.20 -3.53
C VAL A 395 -25.09 52.96 -4.06
N GLY A 396 -26.25 52.30 -4.21
CA GLY A 396 -27.51 52.93 -4.57
C GLY A 396 -27.94 53.99 -3.58
N GLY A 397 -27.88 53.71 -2.28
CA GLY A 397 -28.23 54.63 -1.20
C GLY A 397 -27.33 55.86 -1.15
N VAL A 398 -26.01 55.68 -1.28
CA VAL A 398 -25.02 56.77 -1.35
C VAL A 398 -25.25 57.63 -2.59
N SER A 399 -25.40 57.00 -3.76
CA SER A 399 -25.73 57.71 -5.01
C SER A 399 -27.09 58.43 -4.90
N GLY A 400 -28.01 57.85 -4.15
CA GLY A 400 -29.30 58.42 -3.79
C GLY A 400 -29.18 59.68 -2.94
N TYR A 401 -28.33 59.66 -1.93
CA TYR A 401 -28.09 60.76 -0.98
C TYR A 401 -27.38 61.95 -1.65
N PHE A 402 -26.32 61.69 -2.43
CA PHE A 402 -25.53 62.73 -3.08
C PHE A 402 -26.09 63.20 -4.44
N GLY A 403 -27.01 62.45 -5.06
CA GLY A 403 -27.51 62.70 -6.43
C GLY A 403 -28.61 63.77 -6.59
N GLY A 404 -28.97 64.50 -5.53
CA GLY A 404 -29.92 65.63 -5.58
C GLY A 404 -31.26 65.33 -6.26
N TRP A 405 -31.70 66.21 -7.16
CA TRP A 405 -32.98 66.09 -7.90
C TRP A 405 -33.05 64.92 -8.91
N VAL A 406 -31.91 64.46 -9.45
CA VAL A 406 -31.85 63.35 -10.42
C VAL A 406 -32.07 62.03 -9.69
N SER A 407 -31.42 61.85 -8.54
CA SER A 407 -31.64 60.72 -7.63
C SER A 407 -33.13 60.56 -7.26
N ARG A 408 -33.80 61.66 -6.87
CA ARG A 408 -35.23 61.61 -6.50
C ARG A 408 -36.10 61.09 -7.64
N ARG A 409 -35.80 61.44 -8.90
CA ARG A 409 -36.53 60.88 -10.06
C ARG A 409 -36.18 59.41 -10.30
N ILE A 410 -34.91 59.01 -10.15
CA ILE A 410 -34.48 57.62 -10.30
C ILE A 410 -35.19 56.72 -9.28
N PHE A 411 -35.15 57.06 -7.98
CA PHE A 411 -35.74 56.25 -6.92
C PHE A 411 -37.28 56.23 -6.95
N LYS A 412 -37.91 57.34 -7.36
CA LYS A 412 -39.38 57.44 -7.40
C LYS A 412 -40.01 56.87 -8.67
N HIS A 413 -39.32 56.97 -9.81
CA HIS A 413 -39.90 56.62 -11.11
C HIS A 413 -39.13 55.55 -11.88
N LEU A 414 -37.79 55.48 -11.78
CA LEU A 414 -37.03 54.49 -12.53
C LEU A 414 -36.98 53.14 -11.79
N ILE A 415 -36.55 53.14 -10.53
CA ILE A 415 -36.37 51.93 -9.73
C ILE A 415 -37.66 51.10 -9.66
N PRO A 416 -38.83 51.62 -9.25
CA PRO A 416 -40.06 50.81 -9.18
C PRO A 416 -40.45 50.18 -10.53
N ASN A 417 -40.11 50.84 -11.64
CA ASN A 417 -40.37 50.34 -12.99
C ASN A 417 -39.35 49.29 -13.44
N VAL A 418 -38.10 49.32 -12.95
CA VAL A 418 -37.06 48.32 -13.27
C VAL A 418 -36.90 47.23 -12.20
N MET A 419 -37.48 47.37 -11.02
CA MET A 419 -37.41 46.35 -9.96
C MET A 419 -37.88 44.96 -10.44
N PRO A 420 -38.98 44.83 -11.21
CA PRO A 420 -39.37 43.52 -11.74
C PRO A 420 -38.30 42.90 -12.64
N ILE A 421 -37.64 43.70 -13.50
CA ILE A 421 -36.58 43.18 -14.38
C ILE A 421 -35.31 42.85 -13.58
N LEU A 422 -35.00 43.60 -12.53
CA LEU A 422 -33.85 43.31 -11.65
C LEU A 422 -34.05 42.03 -10.84
N ILE A 423 -35.27 41.77 -10.34
CA ILE A 423 -35.59 40.52 -9.62
C ILE A 423 -35.45 39.31 -10.55
N VAL A 424 -35.93 39.45 -11.79
CA VAL A 424 -35.78 38.42 -12.84
C VAL A 424 -34.31 38.16 -13.15
N GLN A 425 -33.53 39.23 -13.38
CA GLN A 425 -32.10 39.14 -13.68
C GLN A 425 -31.30 38.54 -12.52
N ALA A 426 -31.61 38.90 -11.28
CA ALA A 426 -30.97 38.32 -10.10
C ALA A 426 -31.27 36.82 -9.96
N THR A 427 -32.51 36.42 -10.26
CA THR A 427 -32.92 35.00 -10.18
C THR A 427 -32.30 34.18 -11.31
N ALA A 428 -32.23 34.71 -12.54
CA ALA A 428 -31.54 34.05 -13.65
C ALA A 428 -30.00 34.03 -13.44
N GLY A 429 -29.46 35.08 -12.83
CA GLY A 429 -28.03 35.22 -12.51
C GLY A 429 -27.51 34.16 -11.54
N LEU A 430 -28.36 33.60 -10.69
CA LEU A 430 -28.02 32.49 -9.79
C LEU A 430 -27.43 31.28 -10.51
N GLY A 431 -27.98 30.92 -11.68
CA GLY A 431 -27.43 29.86 -12.49
C GLY A 431 -25.97 30.14 -12.88
N GLY A 432 -25.67 31.38 -13.26
CA GLY A 432 -24.31 31.84 -13.59
C GLY A 432 -23.35 31.78 -12.40
N ILE A 433 -23.80 32.18 -11.22
CA ILE A 433 -22.99 32.12 -9.98
C ILE A 433 -22.64 30.67 -9.65
N ILE A 434 -23.59 29.75 -9.75
CA ILE A 434 -23.37 28.32 -9.49
C ILE A 434 -22.39 27.72 -10.49
N ILE A 435 -22.49 28.07 -11.78
CA ILE A 435 -21.51 27.63 -12.78
C ILE A 435 -20.12 28.18 -12.45
N THR A 436 -20.03 29.42 -11.99
CA THR A 436 -18.74 30.04 -11.64
C THR A 436 -18.13 29.38 -10.41
N GLU A 437 -18.90 29.10 -9.36
CA GLU A 437 -18.45 28.31 -8.20
C GLU A 437 -17.99 26.92 -8.63
N ALA A 438 -18.79 26.23 -9.45
CA ALA A 438 -18.45 24.91 -9.95
C ALA A 438 -17.16 24.93 -10.79
N THR A 439 -16.97 25.96 -11.60
CA THR A 439 -15.75 26.16 -12.42
C THR A 439 -14.53 26.39 -11.53
N LEU A 440 -14.64 27.25 -10.51
CA LEU A 440 -13.55 27.48 -9.55
C LEU A 440 -13.25 26.22 -8.73
N GLY A 441 -14.27 25.49 -8.30
CA GLY A 441 -14.13 24.20 -7.61
C GLY A 441 -13.47 23.14 -8.49
N PHE A 442 -13.86 23.05 -9.75
CA PHE A 442 -13.25 22.16 -10.74
C PHE A 442 -11.77 22.48 -10.98
N LEU A 443 -11.40 23.76 -10.98
CA LEU A 443 -10.00 24.21 -11.10
C LEU A 443 -9.20 24.09 -9.78
N GLY A 444 -9.82 23.63 -8.69
CA GLY A 444 -9.18 23.51 -7.37
C GLY A 444 -9.03 24.83 -6.60
N LEU A 445 -9.65 25.92 -7.08
CA LEU A 445 -9.66 27.24 -6.44
C LEU A 445 -10.89 27.47 -5.55
N GLY A 446 -11.81 26.52 -5.51
CA GLY A 446 -13.04 26.58 -4.73
C GLY A 446 -12.87 26.06 -3.30
N VAL A 447 -13.82 25.24 -2.87
CA VAL A 447 -13.87 24.67 -1.52
C VAL A 447 -12.70 23.72 -1.30
N LYS A 448 -11.92 23.97 -0.24
CA LYS A 448 -10.76 23.14 0.11
C LYS A 448 -11.19 21.80 0.73
N TYR A 449 -10.42 20.76 0.41
CA TYR A 449 -10.46 19.48 1.09
C TYR A 449 -10.34 19.67 2.63
N PRO A 450 -11.12 18.95 3.48
CA PRO A 450 -11.96 17.78 3.18
C PRO A 450 -13.43 18.10 2.84
N LEU A 451 -13.80 19.38 2.76
CA LEU A 451 -15.17 19.76 2.41
C LEU A 451 -15.43 19.58 0.92
N ALA A 452 -16.67 19.21 0.59
CA ALA A 452 -17.12 18.99 -0.77
C ALA A 452 -18.00 20.17 -1.23
N SER A 453 -17.87 20.54 -2.51
CA SER A 453 -18.87 21.24 -3.32
C SER A 453 -19.05 20.46 -4.62
N TRP A 454 -20.12 20.70 -5.38
CA TRP A 454 -20.29 19.97 -6.65
C TRP A 454 -19.13 20.24 -7.62
N GLY A 455 -18.57 21.45 -7.63
CA GLY A 455 -17.36 21.76 -8.39
C GLY A 455 -16.14 20.97 -7.95
N SER A 456 -15.88 20.89 -6.63
CA SER A 456 -14.72 20.17 -6.11
C SER A 456 -14.84 18.65 -6.26
N ILE A 457 -16.06 18.09 -6.33
CA ILE A 457 -16.28 16.68 -6.65
C ILE A 457 -15.93 16.39 -8.12
N ILE A 458 -16.29 17.28 -9.07
CA ILE A 458 -15.99 17.08 -10.50
C ILE A 458 -14.48 17.19 -10.79
N ASN A 459 -13.70 17.86 -9.93
CA ASN A 459 -12.25 18.00 -10.11
C ASN A 459 -11.54 16.65 -10.34
N VAL A 460 -12.02 15.54 -9.78
CA VAL A 460 -11.46 14.20 -9.99
C VAL A 460 -11.51 13.73 -11.46
N ALA A 461 -12.43 14.28 -12.26
CA ALA A 461 -12.53 14.00 -13.70
C ALA A 461 -11.45 14.71 -14.54
N SER A 462 -10.57 15.51 -13.93
CA SER A 462 -9.37 16.04 -14.61
C SER A 462 -8.38 14.93 -15.00
N ASP A 463 -8.40 13.79 -14.29
CA ASP A 463 -7.65 12.59 -14.66
C ASP A 463 -8.46 11.77 -15.69
N ALA A 464 -7.84 11.51 -16.85
CA ALA A 464 -8.48 10.79 -17.96
C ALA A 464 -8.85 9.33 -17.61
N PHE A 465 -8.05 8.66 -16.77
CA PHE A 465 -8.33 7.30 -16.32
C PHE A 465 -9.56 7.28 -15.41
N ILE A 466 -9.65 8.25 -14.49
CA ILE A 466 -10.79 8.39 -13.59
C ILE A 466 -12.07 8.72 -14.36
N MET A 467 -11.99 9.69 -15.27
CA MET A 467 -13.13 10.15 -16.08
C MET A 467 -13.75 9.00 -16.89
N THR A 468 -12.93 8.09 -17.41
CA THR A 468 -13.37 6.97 -18.26
C THR A 468 -13.80 5.74 -17.45
N SER A 469 -13.11 5.43 -16.35
CA SER A 469 -13.37 4.20 -15.57
C SER A 469 -14.48 4.38 -14.53
N TYR A 470 -14.61 5.57 -13.95
CA TYR A 470 -15.46 5.82 -12.78
C TYR A 470 -16.47 6.94 -13.02
N TRP A 471 -17.41 6.67 -13.92
CA TRP A 471 -18.45 7.63 -14.32
C TRP A 471 -19.31 8.15 -13.15
N PHE A 472 -19.52 7.32 -12.12
CA PHE A 472 -20.38 7.63 -10.96
C PHE A 472 -19.84 8.76 -10.07
N MET A 473 -18.56 9.13 -10.18
CA MET A 473 -17.99 10.22 -9.37
C MET A 473 -18.36 11.60 -9.89
N TRP A 474 -18.35 11.80 -11.21
CA TRP A 474 -18.48 13.14 -11.80
C TRP A 474 -19.83 13.36 -12.48
N ILE A 475 -20.46 12.33 -13.07
CA ILE A 475 -21.75 12.47 -13.75
C ILE A 475 -22.84 12.95 -12.80
N PRO A 476 -23.02 12.36 -11.60
CA PRO A 476 -24.06 12.82 -10.67
C PRO A 476 -23.85 14.28 -10.24
N ALA A 477 -22.62 14.69 -9.92
CA ALA A 477 -22.31 16.07 -9.56
C ALA A 477 -22.61 17.05 -10.72
N GLY A 478 -22.19 16.70 -11.94
CA GLY A 478 -22.47 17.49 -13.14
C GLY A 478 -23.96 17.61 -13.44
N MET A 479 -24.72 16.53 -13.25
CA MET A 479 -26.17 16.51 -13.39
C MET A 479 -26.87 17.39 -12.35
N LEU A 480 -26.41 17.38 -11.10
CA LEU A 480 -26.98 18.25 -10.05
C LEU A 480 -26.73 19.74 -10.34
N ILE A 481 -25.53 20.10 -10.82
CA ILE A 481 -25.25 21.46 -11.28
C ILE A 481 -26.19 21.83 -12.43
N LEU A 482 -26.29 20.98 -13.46
CA LEU A 482 -27.16 21.22 -14.62
C LEU A 482 -28.62 21.41 -14.21
N LEU A 483 -29.17 20.52 -13.37
CA LEU A 483 -30.54 20.62 -12.88
C LEU A 483 -30.77 21.90 -12.09
N THR A 484 -29.82 22.28 -11.24
CA THR A 484 -29.93 23.49 -10.42
C THR A 484 -29.91 24.75 -11.28
N VAL A 485 -29.00 24.83 -12.26
CA VAL A 485 -28.92 25.95 -13.20
C VAL A 485 -30.19 26.07 -14.03
N LEU A 486 -30.70 24.95 -14.56
CA LEU A 486 -31.98 24.94 -15.29
C LEU A 486 -33.15 25.35 -14.39
N GLY A 487 -33.14 24.91 -13.13
CA GLY A 487 -34.13 25.29 -12.13
C GLY A 487 -34.20 26.81 -11.95
N PHE A 488 -33.05 27.46 -11.73
CA PHE A 488 -32.98 28.91 -11.58
C PHE A 488 -33.34 29.66 -12.86
N ASN A 489 -32.89 29.20 -14.02
CA ASN A 489 -33.24 29.80 -15.31
C ASN A 489 -34.75 29.75 -15.58
N PHE A 490 -35.39 28.59 -15.39
CA PHE A 490 -36.83 28.44 -15.60
C PHE A 490 -37.66 29.25 -14.59
N VAL A 491 -37.22 29.35 -13.34
CA VAL A 491 -37.89 30.21 -12.35
C VAL A 491 -37.71 31.69 -12.73
N GLY A 492 -36.53 32.09 -13.19
CA GLY A 492 -36.25 33.45 -13.67
C GLY A 492 -37.17 33.85 -14.85
N ASP A 493 -37.26 32.99 -15.87
CA ASP A 493 -38.15 33.20 -17.01
C ASP A 493 -39.63 33.20 -16.59
N GLY A 494 -40.01 32.31 -15.67
CA GLY A 494 -41.34 32.28 -15.08
C GLY A 494 -41.72 33.58 -14.38
N LEU A 495 -40.79 34.16 -13.62
CA LEU A 495 -40.96 35.46 -12.98
C LEU A 495 -41.07 36.58 -14.02
N ARG A 496 -40.25 36.52 -15.07
CA ARG A 496 -40.30 37.49 -16.18
C ARG A 496 -41.67 37.55 -16.82
N ASP A 497 -42.19 36.39 -17.19
CA ASP A 497 -43.51 36.23 -17.79
C ASP A 497 -44.64 36.69 -16.85
N ALA A 498 -44.47 36.45 -15.54
CA ALA A 498 -45.45 36.85 -14.55
C ALA A 498 -45.52 38.37 -14.36
N TYR A 499 -44.36 39.04 -14.41
CA TYR A 499 -44.21 40.49 -14.29
C TYR A 499 -44.49 41.25 -15.59
N ASP A 500 -44.43 40.63 -16.77
CA ASP A 500 -44.78 41.30 -18.02
C ASP A 500 -46.30 41.63 -18.07
N PRO A 501 -46.68 42.92 -18.10
CA PRO A 501 -48.08 43.31 -18.18
C PRO A 501 -48.70 43.10 -19.58
N LYS A 502 -47.90 42.86 -20.63
CA LYS A 502 -48.37 42.76 -22.03
C LYS A 502 -48.72 41.34 -22.48
N MET A 503 -48.44 40.31 -21.68
CA MET A 503 -48.78 38.91 -22.00
C MET A 503 -50.25 38.56 -21.71
N LYS A 504 -51.17 39.33 -22.30
CA LYS A 504 -52.44 38.93 -22.94
C LYS A 504 -53.36 40.15 -23.10
N ARG A 505 -53.54 40.58 -24.34
CA ARG A 505 -54.89 40.54 -24.91
C ARG A 505 -55.13 39.13 -25.43
#